data_AF-X1CTP0-F1
#
_entry.id   AF-X1CTP0-F1
#
_cell.length_a   1.000
_cell.length_b   1.000
_cell.length_c   1.000
_cell.angle_alpha   90.00
_cell.angle_beta   90.00
_cell.angle_gamma   90.00
#
_symmetry.space_group_name_H-M   'P 1'
#
loop_
_entity.id
_entity.type
_entity.pdbx_description
1 polymer ?
#
loop_
_entity_poly.entity_id
_entity_poly.type
_entity_poly.pdbx_seq_one_letter_code
_entity_poly.pdbx_strand_id
1 'polypeptide(L)'
;VYYYKKAKETEFVPGLMHVNLGGYHISDINFVAAFDIDKNKVGKDLAQAIFISPNNTFKFTEVPTTGVKIQRGMTHDGLGKYLSQIIEKAPGQTSDIVKILKETQTDVVLNYLPVGSEGATKWYVEQVLEAGCGFINCVPVFTAREKY
;
A
#
# COMPACT_ATOMS: atom_id res chain seq x y z
N VAL A 1 -11.99 -4.75 -0.11
CA VAL A 1 -12.13 -5.51 -1.37
C VAL A 1 -12.83 -6.86 -1.14
N TYR A 2 -12.17 -7.89 -0.61
CA TYR A 2 -12.72 -9.27 -0.59
C TYR A 2 -14.09 -9.47 0.06
N TYR A 3 -14.39 -8.74 1.14
CA TYR A 3 -15.70 -8.81 1.80
C TYR A 3 -16.84 -8.25 0.93
N TYR A 4 -16.62 -7.10 0.30
CA TYR A 4 -17.64 -6.37 -0.47
C TYR A 4 -17.61 -6.64 -1.99
N LYS A 5 -16.75 -7.54 -2.47
CA LYS A 5 -16.60 -7.80 -3.91
C LYS A 5 -17.86 -8.32 -4.62
N LYS A 6 -18.87 -8.76 -3.86
CA LYS A 6 -20.17 -9.25 -4.35
C LYS A 6 -21.32 -8.28 -4.07
N ALA A 7 -21.04 -7.10 -3.52
CA ALA A 7 -22.05 -6.08 -3.30
C ALA A 7 -22.72 -5.73 -4.62
N LYS A 8 -24.03 -5.48 -4.61
CA LYS A 8 -24.72 -5.01 -5.82
C LYS A 8 -24.38 -3.54 -6.04
N GLU A 9 -24.40 -3.08 -7.29
CA GLU A 9 -24.09 -1.67 -7.61
C GLU A 9 -24.96 -0.66 -6.87
N THR A 10 -26.22 -1.03 -6.59
CA THR A 10 -27.20 -0.20 -5.86
C THR A 10 -27.24 -0.49 -4.36
N GLU A 11 -26.36 -1.35 -3.85
CA GLU A 11 -26.32 -1.72 -2.43
C GLU A 11 -25.70 -0.60 -1.60
N PHE A 12 -26.31 -0.29 -0.47
CA PHE A 12 -25.71 0.62 0.49
C PHE A 12 -24.61 -0.11 1.28
N VAL A 13 -23.37 0.31 1.11
CA VAL A 13 -22.22 -0.19 1.87
C VAL A 13 -21.71 0.93 2.79
N PRO A 14 -21.77 0.75 4.13
CA PRO A 14 -21.28 1.76 5.06
C PRO A 14 -19.81 2.13 4.80
N GLY A 15 -19.55 3.44 4.64
CA GLY A 15 -18.21 3.99 4.38
C GLY A 15 -17.83 4.07 2.90
N LEU A 16 -18.67 3.61 1.98
CA LEU A 16 -18.48 3.81 0.54
C LEU A 16 -19.56 4.74 -0.01
N MET A 17 -19.17 5.72 -0.82
CA MET A 17 -20.12 6.58 -1.53
C MET A 17 -20.83 5.82 -2.65
N HIS A 18 -20.08 4.99 -3.39
CA HIS A 18 -20.58 4.21 -4.52
C HIS A 18 -19.90 2.83 -4.54
N VAL A 19 -20.67 1.77 -4.81
CA VAL A 19 -20.15 0.41 -5.02
C VAL A 19 -19.51 0.29 -6.41
N ASN A 20 -20.04 1.01 -7.40
CA ASN A 20 -19.42 1.18 -8.72
C ASN A 20 -19.15 2.68 -8.94
N LEU A 21 -17.88 3.05 -9.12
CA LEU A 21 -17.46 4.42 -9.37
C LEU A 21 -16.90 4.52 -10.80
N GLY A 22 -17.62 5.21 -11.69
CA GLY A 22 -17.14 5.46 -13.05
C GLY A 22 -16.93 4.20 -13.89
N GLY A 23 -17.65 3.11 -13.58
CA GLY A 23 -17.48 1.81 -14.22
C GLY A 23 -16.58 0.83 -13.46
N TYR A 24 -15.90 1.28 -12.41
CA TYR A 24 -15.05 0.45 -11.57
C TYR A 24 -15.82 -0.05 -10.34
N HIS A 25 -16.12 -1.35 -10.31
CA HIS A 25 -16.71 -2.01 -9.16
C HIS A 25 -15.65 -2.35 -8.11
N ILE A 26 -16.05 -2.54 -6.84
CA ILE A 26 -15.13 -2.93 -5.74
C ILE A 26 -14.30 -4.17 -6.09
N SER A 27 -14.88 -5.10 -6.85
CA SER A 27 -14.20 -6.33 -7.31
C SER A 27 -13.05 -6.09 -8.27
N ASP A 28 -13.03 -4.94 -8.94
CA ASP A 28 -12.09 -4.66 -10.03
C ASP A 28 -10.76 -4.12 -9.49
N ILE A 29 -10.68 -3.89 -8.18
CA ILE A 29 -9.46 -3.51 -7.49
C ILE A 29 -8.55 -4.73 -7.37
N ASN A 30 -7.44 -4.70 -8.13
CA ASN A 30 -6.39 -5.70 -8.08
C ASN A 30 -5.19 -5.19 -7.30
N PHE A 31 -4.74 -5.96 -6.31
CA PHE A 31 -3.44 -5.73 -5.69
C PHE A 31 -2.38 -6.40 -6.55
N VAL A 32 -1.42 -5.61 -7.05
CA VAL A 32 -0.39 -6.09 -7.99
C VAL A 32 1.04 -5.92 -7.47
N ALA A 33 1.25 -4.98 -6.55
CA ALA A 33 2.52 -4.74 -5.88
C ALA A 33 2.29 -4.28 -4.44
N ALA A 34 3.25 -4.55 -3.56
CA ALA A 34 3.22 -4.09 -2.18
C ALA A 34 4.65 -3.94 -1.65
N PHE A 35 4.88 -2.92 -0.81
CA PHE A 35 6.19 -2.56 -0.29
C PHE A 35 6.12 -2.37 1.23
N ASP A 36 7.08 -2.93 1.96
CA ASP A 36 7.21 -2.73 3.41
C ASP A 36 8.70 -2.74 3.79
N ILE A 37 9.00 -2.36 5.03
CA ILE A 37 10.34 -2.35 5.60
C ILE A 37 10.50 -3.35 6.74
N ASP A 38 9.42 -3.93 7.27
CA ASP A 38 9.47 -4.91 8.35
C ASP A 38 9.99 -6.27 7.83
N LYS A 39 11.03 -6.80 8.48
CA LYS A 39 11.57 -8.14 8.19
C LYS A 39 10.52 -9.24 8.24
N ASN A 40 9.47 -9.06 9.04
CA ASN A 40 8.44 -10.08 9.22
C ASN A 40 7.45 -10.12 8.05
N LYS A 41 7.39 -9.05 7.24
CA LYS A 41 6.47 -8.90 6.11
C LYS A 41 7.16 -9.09 4.76
N VAL A 42 8.36 -8.50 4.59
CA VAL A 42 9.12 -8.57 3.33
C VAL A 42 9.33 -10.03 2.90
N GLY A 43 9.03 -10.32 1.63
CA GLY A 43 9.11 -11.64 1.02
C GLY A 43 7.87 -12.53 1.17
N LYS A 44 6.91 -12.17 2.03
CA LYS A 44 5.67 -12.94 2.23
C LYS A 44 4.57 -12.50 1.26
N ASP A 45 3.57 -13.36 1.07
CA ASP A 45 2.36 -12.99 0.32
C ASP A 45 1.60 -11.88 1.05
N LEU A 46 1.03 -10.93 0.30
CA LEU A 46 0.24 -9.83 0.82
C LEU A 46 -0.91 -10.32 1.72
N ALA A 47 -1.60 -11.42 1.35
CA ALA A 47 -2.69 -11.99 2.14
C ALA A 47 -2.23 -12.42 3.54
N GLN A 48 -0.98 -12.83 3.69
CA GLN A 48 -0.40 -13.18 4.98
C GLN A 48 0.10 -11.92 5.69
N ALA A 49 0.83 -11.06 4.98
CA ALA A 49 1.49 -9.89 5.54
C ALA A 49 0.54 -8.90 6.22
N ILE A 50 -0.68 -8.75 5.72
CA ILE A 50 -1.69 -7.86 6.32
C ILE A 50 -2.10 -8.28 7.75
N PHE A 51 -1.89 -9.54 8.14
CA PHE A 51 -2.21 -10.06 9.47
C PHE A 51 -0.97 -10.25 10.36
N ILE A 52 0.21 -9.81 9.92
CA ILE A 52 1.44 -9.93 10.70
C ILE A 52 1.57 -8.75 11.66
N SER A 53 1.83 -9.08 12.94
CA SER A 53 2.16 -8.11 13.98
C SER A 53 3.24 -7.12 13.51
N PRO A 54 3.12 -5.81 13.78
CA PRO A 54 2.19 -5.19 14.72
C PRO A 54 0.79 -4.88 14.17
N ASN A 55 0.43 -5.34 12.96
CA ASN A 55 -0.94 -5.20 12.49
C ASN A 55 -1.88 -5.98 13.42
N ASN A 56 -2.95 -5.31 13.87
CA ASN A 56 -3.87 -5.83 14.88
C ASN A 56 -5.34 -5.45 14.60
N THR A 57 -5.65 -5.03 13.37
CA THR A 57 -7.03 -4.74 12.97
C THR A 57 -7.90 -5.98 13.04
N PHE A 58 -9.19 -5.80 13.32
CA PHE A 58 -10.16 -6.89 13.35
C PHE A 58 -10.24 -7.61 12.00
N LYS A 59 -10.14 -8.94 12.01
CA LYS A 59 -10.30 -9.78 10.82
C LYS A 59 -11.78 -10.07 10.57
N PHE A 60 -12.38 -9.31 9.67
CA PHE A 60 -13.79 -9.46 9.29
C PHE A 60 -14.01 -10.30 8.02
N THR A 61 -12.94 -10.72 7.34
CA THR A 61 -13.01 -11.55 6.13
C THR A 61 -11.73 -12.33 5.91
N GLU A 62 -11.84 -13.46 5.24
CA GLU A 62 -10.69 -14.22 4.75
C GLU A 62 -10.17 -13.62 3.45
N VAL A 63 -8.84 -13.58 3.32
CA VAL A 63 -8.16 -13.09 2.12
C VAL A 63 -7.40 -14.26 1.50
N PRO A 64 -7.76 -14.71 0.28
CA PRO A 64 -7.03 -15.78 -0.40
C PRO A 64 -5.62 -15.29 -0.77
N THR A 65 -4.70 -16.24 -0.94
CA THR A 65 -3.34 -15.96 -1.45
C THR A 65 -3.42 -15.09 -2.71
N THR A 66 -2.64 -14.01 -2.71
CA THR A 66 -2.68 -13.01 -3.80
C THR A 66 -1.65 -13.28 -4.89
N GLY A 67 -0.56 -14.00 -4.57
CA GLY A 67 0.64 -14.10 -5.40
C GLY A 67 1.55 -12.87 -5.31
N VAL A 68 1.09 -11.79 -4.68
CA VAL A 68 1.86 -10.55 -4.53
C VAL A 68 2.77 -10.67 -3.32
N LYS A 69 4.07 -10.77 -3.57
CA LYS A 69 5.07 -10.73 -2.50
C LYS A 69 5.34 -9.30 -2.07
N ILE A 70 5.44 -9.09 -0.75
CA ILE A 70 5.90 -7.82 -0.20
C ILE A 70 7.36 -7.59 -0.61
N GLN A 71 7.61 -6.53 -1.34
CA GLN A 71 8.93 -6.11 -1.81
C GLN A 71 9.61 -5.24 -0.75
N ARG A 72 10.94 -5.23 -0.74
CA ARG A 72 11.72 -4.40 0.20
C ARG A 72 11.59 -2.93 -0.21
N GLY A 73 10.83 -2.14 0.53
CA GLY A 73 10.61 -0.72 0.25
C GLY A 73 11.75 0.20 0.70
N MET A 74 11.71 1.48 0.33
CA MET A 74 12.62 2.48 0.89
C MET A 74 12.27 2.80 2.34
N THR A 75 13.29 2.89 3.21
CA THR A 75 13.09 3.20 4.63
C THR A 75 13.09 4.71 4.91
N HIS A 76 14.10 5.46 4.45
CA HIS A 76 14.31 6.88 4.80
C HIS A 76 13.97 7.19 6.28
N ASP A 77 13.13 8.20 6.51
CA ASP A 77 12.61 8.66 7.79
C ASP A 77 11.33 7.92 8.22
N GLY A 78 10.93 6.88 7.48
CA GLY A 78 9.73 6.08 7.76
C GLY A 78 9.82 5.14 8.95
N LEU A 79 11.02 4.98 9.55
CA LEU A 79 11.21 4.18 10.75
C LEU A 79 11.58 5.08 11.94
N GLY A 80 10.55 5.60 12.61
CA GLY A 80 10.73 6.44 13.81
C GLY A 80 11.14 5.65 15.06
N LYS A 81 11.58 6.38 16.09
CA LYS A 81 12.12 5.85 17.37
C LYS A 81 11.25 4.77 18.04
N TYR A 82 9.93 4.95 18.05
CA TYR A 82 9.03 4.00 18.71
C TYR A 82 8.77 2.77 17.84
N LEU A 83 8.59 2.97 16.53
CA LEU A 83 8.38 1.86 15.60
C LEU A 83 9.63 0.97 15.50
N SER A 84 10.83 1.54 15.56
CA SER A 84 12.10 0.78 15.58
C SER A 84 12.30 -0.10 16.81
N GLN A 85 11.50 0.09 17.87
CA GLN A 85 11.50 -0.78 19.05
C GLN A 85 10.54 -1.97 18.90
N ILE A 86 9.64 -1.91 17.92
CA ILE A 86 8.57 -2.90 17.69
C ILE A 86 8.92 -3.81 16.52
N ILE A 87 9.46 -3.24 15.44
CA ILE A 87 9.83 -3.98 14.23
C ILE A 87 11.33 -3.91 13.99
N GLU A 88 11.84 -4.90 13.28
CA GLU A 88 13.20 -4.89 12.78
C GLU A 88 13.19 -4.66 11.27
N LYS A 89 14.03 -3.75 10.80
CA LYS A 89 14.16 -3.44 9.38
C LYS A 89 14.66 -4.66 8.60
N ALA A 90 13.95 -5.03 7.55
CA ALA A 90 14.35 -6.08 6.64
C ALA A 90 15.75 -5.81 6.05
N PRO A 91 16.63 -6.82 5.99
CA PRO A 91 17.96 -6.68 5.41
C PRO A 91 17.88 -6.47 3.90
N GLY A 92 19.00 -6.07 3.30
CA GLY A 92 19.10 -5.86 1.86
C GLY A 92 18.75 -4.45 1.39
N GLN A 93 18.92 -4.23 0.09
CA GLN A 93 18.66 -2.95 -0.56
C GLN A 93 17.18 -2.78 -0.89
N THR A 94 16.76 -1.53 -1.05
CA THR A 94 15.45 -1.20 -1.60
C THR A 94 15.29 -1.84 -2.98
N SER A 95 14.11 -2.42 -3.23
CA SER A 95 13.77 -2.99 -4.53
C SER A 95 13.60 -1.88 -5.56
N ASP A 96 13.79 -2.19 -6.84
CA ASP A 96 13.57 -1.24 -7.93
C ASP A 96 12.07 -0.94 -8.09
N ILE A 97 11.62 0.12 -7.42
CA ILE A 97 10.19 0.49 -7.33
C ILE A 97 9.64 0.81 -8.71
N VAL A 98 10.35 1.62 -9.50
CA VAL A 98 9.92 2.04 -10.85
C VAL A 98 9.76 0.82 -11.74
N LYS A 99 10.75 -0.07 -11.76
CA LYS A 99 10.68 -1.30 -12.55
C LYS A 99 9.52 -2.19 -12.12
N ILE A 100 9.35 -2.42 -10.83
CA ILE A 100 8.26 -3.27 -10.31
C ILE A 100 6.90 -2.69 -10.71
N LEU A 101 6.67 -1.40 -10.51
CA LEU A 101 5.40 -0.76 -10.86
C LEU A 101 5.10 -0.83 -12.36
N LYS A 102 6.12 -0.69 -13.22
CA LYS A 102 5.99 -0.84 -14.67
C LYS A 102 5.70 -2.29 -15.07
N GLU A 103 6.44 -3.26 -14.52
CA GLU A 103 6.27 -4.69 -14.82
C GLU A 103 4.91 -5.23 -14.36
N THR A 104 4.39 -4.73 -13.24
CA THR A 104 3.07 -5.12 -12.73
C THR A 104 1.92 -4.30 -13.31
N GLN A 105 2.22 -3.38 -14.24
CA GLN A 105 1.23 -2.48 -14.86
C GLN A 105 0.37 -1.77 -13.81
N THR A 106 1.01 -1.22 -12.78
CA THR A 106 0.28 -0.57 -11.67
C THR A 106 -0.34 0.74 -12.15
N ASP A 107 -1.65 0.90 -11.95
CA ASP A 107 -2.32 2.17 -12.25
C ASP A 107 -2.22 3.18 -11.11
N VAL A 108 -2.35 2.73 -9.86
CA VAL A 108 -2.44 3.59 -8.68
C VAL A 108 -1.66 3.02 -7.49
N VAL A 109 -0.89 3.89 -6.81
CA VAL A 109 -0.16 3.56 -5.58
C VAL A 109 -0.76 4.30 -4.39
N LEU A 110 -1.04 3.56 -3.31
CA LEU A 110 -1.53 4.11 -2.04
C LEU A 110 -0.39 4.25 -1.03
N ASN A 111 -0.25 5.43 -0.45
CA ASN A 111 0.75 5.71 0.58
C ASN A 111 0.16 5.63 1.99
N TYR A 112 0.53 4.57 2.71
CA TYR A 112 0.24 4.37 4.14
C TYR A 112 1.52 4.32 5.00
N LEU A 113 2.55 5.09 4.63
CA LEU A 113 3.73 5.24 5.47
C LEU A 113 3.38 5.81 6.87
N PRO A 114 4.25 5.67 7.87
CA PRO A 114 4.02 6.31 9.16
C PRO A 114 3.94 7.85 9.06
N VAL A 115 3.16 8.48 9.95
CA VAL A 115 3.10 9.94 10.03
C VAL A 115 4.50 10.51 10.31
N GLY A 116 4.86 11.59 9.62
CA GLY A 116 6.17 12.24 9.72
C GLY A 116 7.22 11.73 8.74
N SER A 117 6.89 10.74 7.90
CA SER A 117 7.80 10.19 6.87
C SER A 117 7.86 11.09 5.63
N GLU A 118 8.32 12.33 5.77
CA GLU A 118 8.33 13.32 4.69
C GLU A 118 9.30 12.95 3.57
N GLY A 119 10.54 12.61 3.93
CA GLY A 119 11.58 12.22 2.98
C GLY A 119 11.21 10.94 2.25
N ALA A 120 10.71 9.93 2.97
CA ALA A 120 10.22 8.69 2.37
C ALA A 120 9.06 8.96 1.40
N THR A 121 8.07 9.75 1.82
CA THR A 121 6.90 10.05 0.98
C THR A 121 7.30 10.80 -0.29
N LYS A 122 8.13 11.86 -0.19
CA LYS A 122 8.60 12.61 -1.34
C LYS A 122 9.40 11.74 -2.30
N TRP A 123 10.27 10.87 -1.77
CA TRP A 123 11.01 9.91 -2.58
C TRP A 123 10.09 8.94 -3.33
N TYR A 124 9.08 8.36 -2.67
CA TYR A 124 8.11 7.49 -3.35
C TYR A 124 7.29 8.25 -4.40
N VAL A 125 6.92 9.51 -4.17
CA VAL A 125 6.25 10.33 -5.18
C VAL A 125 7.07 10.39 -6.47
N GLU A 126 8.38 10.63 -6.39
CA GLU A 126 9.27 10.63 -7.58
C GLU A 126 9.23 9.28 -8.30
N GLN A 127 9.34 8.17 -7.58
CA GLN A 127 9.32 6.83 -8.17
C GLN A 127 7.98 6.50 -8.85
N VAL A 128 6.87 6.91 -8.23
CA VAL A 128 5.51 6.65 -8.73
C VAL A 128 5.23 7.50 -9.98
N LEU A 129 5.68 8.76 -9.99
CA LEU A 129 5.58 9.63 -11.16
C LEU A 129 6.43 9.11 -12.33
N GLU A 130 7.65 8.64 -12.06
CA GLU A 130 8.51 8.03 -13.08
C GLU A 130 7.93 6.71 -13.64
N ALA A 131 7.18 5.98 -12.81
CA ALA A 131 6.42 4.81 -13.24
C ALA A 131 5.17 5.14 -14.06
N GLY A 132 4.70 6.40 -14.04
CA GLY A 132 3.50 6.84 -14.72
C GLY A 132 2.20 6.46 -14.01
N CYS A 133 2.25 6.16 -12.71
CA CYS A 133 1.09 5.75 -11.92
C CYS A 133 0.44 6.95 -11.21
N GLY A 134 -0.85 6.84 -10.90
CA GLY A 134 -1.52 7.72 -9.94
C GLY A 134 -1.01 7.51 -8.51
N PHE A 135 -1.02 8.56 -7.69
CA PHE A 135 -0.59 8.51 -6.29
C PHE A 135 -1.69 8.99 -5.35
N ILE A 136 -2.08 8.15 -4.39
CA ILE A 136 -3.03 8.49 -3.34
C ILE A 136 -2.26 8.62 -2.02
N ASN A 137 -2.22 9.84 -1.49
CA ASN A 137 -1.53 10.11 -0.24
C ASN A 137 -2.48 10.01 0.97
N CYS A 138 -2.32 9.00 1.81
CA CYS A 138 -3.17 8.79 2.99
C CYS A 138 -2.55 9.33 4.29
N VAL A 139 -1.42 10.05 4.20
CA VAL A 139 -0.70 10.59 5.36
C VAL A 139 -0.62 12.12 5.27
N PRO A 140 -0.49 12.84 6.40
CA PRO A 140 -0.51 14.30 6.42
C PRO A 140 0.85 14.92 6.00
N VAL A 141 1.52 14.32 5.01
CA VAL A 141 2.71 14.91 4.35
C VAL A 141 2.22 15.73 3.17
N PHE A 142 2.73 16.96 3.04
CA PHE A 142 2.28 17.84 1.98
C PHE A 142 2.87 17.43 0.63
N THR A 143 1.98 17.03 -0.28
CA THR A 143 2.32 16.56 -1.63
C THR A 143 1.46 17.26 -2.67
N ALA A 144 0.16 16.95 -2.73
CA ALA A 144 -0.75 17.45 -3.78
C ALA A 144 -1.10 18.94 -3.68
N ARG A 145 -0.86 19.59 -2.53
CA ARG A 145 -1.29 20.97 -2.26
C ARG A 145 -0.19 22.01 -2.42
N GLU A 146 1.07 21.58 -2.49
CA GLU A 146 2.24 22.47 -2.57
C GLU A 146 2.86 22.37 -3.96
N LYS A 147 3.55 23.42 -4.38
CA LYS A 147 4.32 23.36 -5.62
C LYS A 147 5.48 22.39 -5.42
N TYR A 148 5.63 21.48 -6.36
CA TYR A 148 6.76 20.57 -6.44
C TYR A 148 7.98 21.31 -6.98
#